data_AF-A0A7C7URU7-F1
#
_entry.id   AF-A0A7C7URU7-F1
#
_cell.length_a   1.000
_cell.length_b   1.000
_cell.length_c   1.000
_cell.angle_alpha   90.00
_cell.angle_beta   90.00
_cell.angle_gamma   90.00
#
_symmetry.space_group_name_H-M   'P 1'
#
loop_
_entity.id
_entity.type
_entity.pdbx_description
1 polymer ?
#
loop_
_entity_poly.entity_id
_entity_poly.type
_entity_poly.pdbx_seq_one_letter_code
_entity_poly.pdbx_strand_id
1 'polypeptide(L)' 'MSQSPDSYDIAIIGGGLAGLSAAVAIGANSKARVVLIDKDIGGNNPTPLTFSDVVQRFGLEDSVIKHYRG' A
#
# COMPACT_ATOMS: atom_id res chain seq x y z
N MET A 1 -31.43 19.85 4.56
CA MET A 1 -30.27 19.75 5.46
C MET A 1 -29.02 19.74 4.59
N SER A 2 -28.28 20.84 4.52
CA SER A 2 -26.97 20.86 3.86
C SER A 2 -25.97 20.19 4.79
N GLN A 3 -25.50 19.00 4.44
CA GLN A 3 -24.35 18.43 5.15
C GLN A 3 -23.14 19.31 4.81
N SER A 4 -22.58 19.97 5.81
CA SER A 4 -21.23 20.52 5.74
C SER A 4 -20.28 19.38 5.36
N PRO A 5 -19.35 19.57 4.40
CA PRO A 5 -18.44 18.51 4.01
C PRO A 5 -17.68 18.03 5.24
N ASP A 6 -17.67 16.71 5.47
CA ASP A 6 -16.88 16.13 6.56
C ASP A 6 -15.41 16.53 6.37
N SER A 7 -14.86 17.25 7.34
CA SER A 7 -13.45 17.64 7.31
C SER A 7 -12.60 16.53 7.91
N TYR A 8 -11.52 16.22 7.22
CA TYR A 8 -10.49 15.29 7.65
C TYR A 8 -9.16 16.02 7.77
N ASP A 9 -8.36 15.63 8.76
CA ASP A 9 -7.02 16.17 8.96
C ASP A 9 -6.01 15.49 8.03
N ILE A 10 -6.25 14.22 7.70
CA ILE A 10 -5.35 13.37 6.93
C ILE A 10 -6.14 12.53 5.93
N ALA A 11 -5.69 12.53 4.68
CA ALA A 11 -6.17 11.63 3.64
C ALA A 11 -5.07 10.63 3.25
N ILE A 12 -5.39 9.33 3.32
CA ILE A 12 -4.54 8.24 2.90
C ILE A 12 -5.08 7.68 1.58
N ILE A 13 -4.27 7.71 0.54
CA ILE A 13 -4.62 7.17 -0.78
C ILE A 13 -3.85 5.86 -0.98
N GLY A 14 -4.58 4.76 -1.06
CA GLY A 14 -4.03 3.40 -1.04
C GLY A 14 -4.29 2.72 0.30
N GLY A 15 -5.04 1.61 0.29
CA GLY A 15 -5.47 0.75 1.38
C GLY A 15 -4.80 -0.62 1.34
N GLY A 16 -3.66 -0.75 0.66
CA GLY A 16 -2.74 -1.86 0.84
C GLY A 16 -2.05 -1.81 2.20
N LEU A 17 -1.05 -2.68 2.41
CA LEU A 17 -0.39 -2.85 3.71
C LEU A 17 0.12 -1.52 4.30
N ALA A 18 0.81 -0.71 3.50
CA ALA A 18 1.36 0.57 3.94
C ALA A 18 0.27 1.56 4.41
N GLY A 19 -0.80 1.72 3.63
CA GLY A 19 -1.85 2.69 3.96
C GLY A 19 -2.72 2.28 5.13
N LEU A 20 -3.06 0.98 5.24
CA LEU A 20 -3.74 0.45 6.41
C LEU A 20 -2.88 0.57 7.67
N SER A 21 -1.58 0.24 7.60
CA SER A 21 -0.67 0.41 8.74
C SER A 21 -0.57 1.87 9.18
N ALA A 22 -0.52 2.81 8.24
CA ALA A 22 -0.53 4.24 8.55
C ALA A 22 -1.85 4.66 9.25
N ALA A 23 -3.00 4.25 8.72
CA ALA A 23 -4.30 4.56 9.31
C ALA A 23 -4.42 4.03 10.74
N VAL A 24 -4.00 2.79 10.98
CA VAL A 24 -4.01 2.17 12.31
C VAL A 24 -3.06 2.90 13.26
N ALA A 25 -1.84 3.21 12.82
CA ALA A 25 -0.87 3.92 13.65
C ALA A 25 -1.37 5.32 14.05
N ILE A 26 -1.97 6.06 13.13
CA ILE A 26 -2.55 7.38 13.42
C ILE A 26 -3.75 7.23 14.37
N GLY A 27 -4.68 6.33 14.08
CA GLY A 27 -5.87 6.13 14.91
C GLY A 27 -5.56 5.66 16.33
N ALA A 28 -4.44 4.94 16.52
CA ALA A 28 -3.99 4.49 17.84
C ALA A 28 -3.29 5.60 18.66
N ASN A 29 -2.67 6.58 18.00
CA ASN A 29 -1.78 7.55 18.66
C ASN A 29 -2.27 9.01 18.57
N SER A 30 -3.38 9.27 17.89
CA SER A 30 -3.89 10.62 17.63
C SER A 30 -5.42 10.67 17.66
N LYS A 31 -5.96 11.88 17.85
CA LYS A 31 -7.38 12.18 17.67
C LYS A 31 -7.71 12.70 16.27
N ALA A 32 -6.74 12.67 15.36
CA ALA A 32 -6.90 13.14 13.99
C ALA A 32 -8.02 12.38 13.26
N ARG A 33 -8.85 13.10 12.51
CA ARG A 33 -9.82 12.51 11.60
C ARG A 33 -9.11 12.07 10.33
N VAL A 34 -9.04 10.76 10.13
CA VAL A 34 -8.39 10.15 8.97
C VAL A 34 -9.45 9.62 8.02
N VAL A 35 -9.27 9.90 6.73
CA VAL A 35 -9.98 9.19 5.65
C VAL A 35 -8.97 8.34 4.89
N LEU A 36 -9.32 7.09 4.64
CA LEU A 36 -8.56 6.18 3.78
C LEU A 36 -9.41 5.85 2.56
N ILE A 37 -8.81 6.00 1.38
CA ILE A 37 -9.48 5.80 0.10
C ILE A 37 -8.65 4.80 -0.71
N ASP A 38 -9.29 3.71 -1.13
CA ASP A 38 -8.77 2.78 -2.12
C ASP A 38 -9.92 2.28 -2.99
N LYS A 39 -9.60 1.78 -4.18
CA LYS A 39 -10.53 0.99 -4.99
C LYS A 39 -10.82 -0.38 -4.35
N ASP A 40 -9.84 -0.98 -3.67
CA ASP A 40 -9.88 -2.30 -3.03
C ASP A 40 -9.04 -2.31 -1.73
N ILE A 41 -9.71 -2.37 -0.58
CA ILE A 41 -9.07 -2.40 0.73
C ILE A 41 -8.41 -3.76 1.00
N GLY A 42 -7.21 -3.74 1.59
CA GLY A 42 -6.49 -4.96 1.99
C GLY A 42 -5.82 -5.68 0.83
N GLY A 43 -5.81 -5.09 -0.37
CA GLY A 43 -5.09 -5.61 -1.51
C GLY A 43 -3.59 -5.70 -1.22
N ASN A 44 -3.04 -6.89 -1.37
CA ASN A 44 -1.60 -7.11 -1.44
C ASN A 44 -1.28 -7.63 -2.84
N ASN A 45 -1.14 -6.71 -3.79
CA ASN A 45 -0.56 -7.02 -5.10
C ASN A 45 0.89 -6.54 -5.08
N PRO A 46 1.81 -7.28 -4.43
CA PRO A 46 3.21 -6.92 -4.46
C PRO A 46 3.63 -7.01 -5.92
N THR A 47 3.78 -5.85 -6.55
CA THR A 47 4.51 -5.80 -7.80
C THR A 47 5.88 -6.37 -7.48
N PRO A 48 6.37 -7.36 -8.23
CA PRO A 48 7.73 -7.84 -8.06
C PRO A 48 8.67 -6.64 -8.15
N LEU A 49 9.14 -6.12 -7.01
CA LEU A 49 10.21 -5.12 -6.97
C LEU A 49 11.55 -5.73 -7.37
N THR A 50 11.56 -7.05 -7.62
CA THR A 50 12.60 -7.69 -8.41
C THR A 50 12.51 -7.17 -9.83
N PHE A 51 13.36 -6.19 -10.11
CA PHE A 51 13.93 -5.91 -11.41
C PHE A 51 14.17 -7.23 -12.16
N SER A 52 13.17 -7.69 -12.89
CA SER A 52 13.24 -8.99 -13.57
C SER A 52 14.36 -8.96 -14.62
N ASP A 53 14.59 -7.77 -15.16
CA ASP A 53 15.72 -7.36 -15.97
C ASP A 53 17.07 -7.48 -15.23
N VAL A 54 17.19 -7.13 -13.95
CA VAL A 54 18.42 -7.32 -13.17
C VAL A 54 18.65 -8.80 -12.88
N VAL A 55 17.61 -9.54 -12.50
CA VAL A 55 17.71 -10.99 -12.26
C VAL A 55 18.25 -11.68 -13.52
N GLN A 56 17.68 -11.37 -14.68
CA GLN A 56 18.10 -11.93 -15.97
C GLN A 56 19.47 -11.44 -16.42
N ARG A 57 19.78 -10.14 -16.24
CA ARG A 57 21.07 -9.55 -16.68
C ARG A 57 22.26 -10.14 -15.95
N PHE A 58 22.10 -10.49 -14.68
CA PHE A 58 23.19 -10.96 -13.82
C PHE A 58 23.12 -12.46 -13.50
N GLY A 59 22.16 -13.21 -14.06
CA GLY A 59 22.04 -14.65 -13.84
C GLY A 59 21.71 -15.01 -12.39
N LEU A 60 20.78 -14.27 -11.76
CA LEU A 60 20.43 -14.40 -10.34
C LEU A 60 19.15 -15.23 -10.12
N GLU A 61 18.73 -16.04 -11.09
CA GLU A 61 17.48 -16.80 -11.05
C GLU A 61 17.39 -17.76 -9.86
N ASP A 62 18.52 -18.38 -9.49
CA ASP A 62 18.62 -19.28 -8.34
C ASP A 62 18.78 -18.52 -7.00
N SER A 63 19.02 -17.21 -7.05
CA SER A 63 19.18 -16.35 -5.86
C SER A 63 17.88 -15.66 -5.43
N VAL A 64 16.79 -15.81 -6.21
CA VAL A 64 15.47 -15.28 -5.86
C VAL A 64 14.52 -16.41 -5.44
N ILE A 65 13.86 -16.21 -4.29
CA ILE A 65 12.99 -17.22 -3.66
C ILE A 65 11.81 -17.62 -4.56
N LYS A 66 11.38 -16.74 -5.47
CA LYS A 66 10.23 -16.95 -6.33
C LYS A 66 10.63 -16.80 -7.80
N HIS A 67 10.51 -17.88 -8.55
CA HIS A 67 10.60 -17.83 -10.01
C HIS A 67 9.34 -17.13 -10.55
N TYR A 68 9.52 -15.96 -11.17
CA TYR A 68 8.46 -15.26 -11.87
C TYR A 68 8.28 -15.93 -13.25
N ARG A 69 7.14 -16.59 -13.48
CA ARG A 69 6.74 -17.03 -14.81
C ARG A 69 5.93 -15.90 -15.44
N GLY A 70 6.46 -15.32 -16.51
CA GLY A 70 5.73 -14.38 -17.37
C GLY A 70 4.56 -15.05 -18.06
#